data_AF-A0A843H045-F1
#
_entry.id   AF-A0A843H045-F1
#
_cell.length_a   1.000
_cell.length_b   1.000
_cell.length_c   1.000
_cell.angle_alpha   90.00
_cell.angle_beta   90.00
_cell.angle_gamma   90.00
#
_symmetry.space_group_name_H-M   'P 1'
#
loop_
_entity.id
_entity.type
_entity.pdbx_description
1 polymer ?
#
loop_
_entity_poly.entity_id
_entity_poly.type
_entity_poly.pdbx_seq_one_letter_code
_entity_poly.pdbx_strand_id
1 'polypeptide(L)'
;MGYKYFNPNPELKSVGDCVIRALCKALNIDWETAYAEICLQGFIMHDMPSSDAVLGALLKRHGFKRNILPDICSECYTVSDFANNCPYGTFIIKVSGHVLTIKNGTIYDSWNSSKEVVIYYYQKEDE
;
A
#
# COMPACT_ATOMS: atom_id res chain seq x y z
N MET A 1 17.52 5.89 1.24
CA MET A 1 16.37 4.97 1.08
C MET A 1 16.68 3.89 0.06
N GLY A 2 15.89 2.81 0.00
CA GLY A 2 16.07 1.77 -1.00
C GLY A 2 14.83 0.89 -1.18
N TYR A 3 14.85 0.10 -2.24
CA TYR A 3 13.90 -0.96 -2.50
C TYR A 3 14.31 -2.24 -1.76
N LYS A 4 13.33 -2.93 -1.17
CA LYS A 4 13.49 -4.27 -0.60
C LYS A 4 12.41 -5.18 -1.16
N TYR A 5 12.86 -6.27 -1.78
CA TYR A 5 11.96 -7.32 -2.25
C TYR A 5 11.14 -7.85 -1.06
N PHE A 6 9.83 -7.91 -1.26
CA PHE A 6 8.86 -8.36 -0.28
C PHE A 6 7.72 -9.12 -0.96
N ASN A 7 7.72 -10.43 -0.77
CA ASN A 7 6.64 -11.31 -1.18
C ASN A 7 6.23 -12.21 -0.01
N PRO A 8 5.22 -11.80 0.79
CA PRO A 8 4.70 -12.59 1.90
C PRO A 8 3.73 -13.69 1.44
N ASN A 9 3.48 -13.86 0.15
CA ASN A 9 2.65 -14.96 -0.35
C ASN A 9 3.21 -16.31 0.18
N PRO A 10 2.41 -17.18 0.82
CA PRO A 10 2.91 -18.42 1.45
C PRO A 10 3.60 -19.36 0.47
N GLU A 11 3.18 -19.31 -0.79
CA GLU A 11 3.71 -20.11 -1.90
C GLU A 11 4.72 -19.32 -2.75
N LEU A 12 5.08 -18.10 -2.31
CA LEU A 12 5.94 -17.15 -3.03
C LEU A 12 5.49 -16.87 -4.48
N LYS A 13 4.19 -17.07 -4.76
CA LYS A 13 3.61 -16.83 -6.08
C LYS A 13 3.62 -15.34 -6.40
N SER A 14 3.76 -15.02 -7.68
CA SER A 14 3.61 -13.67 -8.21
C SER A 14 2.24 -13.55 -8.88
N VAL A 15 1.22 -13.21 -8.10
CA VAL A 15 -0.17 -13.07 -8.55
C VAL A 15 -0.67 -11.63 -8.34
N GLY A 16 -1.92 -11.35 -8.69
CA GLY A 16 -2.57 -10.05 -8.47
C GLY A 16 -2.90 -9.73 -7.00
N ASP A 17 -1.98 -9.99 -6.07
CA ASP A 17 -2.15 -9.85 -4.62
C ASP A 17 -1.46 -8.59 -4.04
N CYS A 18 -1.15 -7.59 -4.87
CA CYS A 18 -0.42 -6.39 -4.45
C CYS A 18 -1.05 -5.69 -3.24
N VAL A 19 -2.39 -5.62 -3.19
CA VAL A 19 -3.14 -5.07 -2.06
C VAL A 19 -2.85 -5.86 -0.77
N ILE A 20 -2.86 -7.18 -0.84
CA ILE A 20 -2.61 -8.07 0.31
C ILE A 20 -1.17 -7.90 0.78
N ARG A 21 -0.20 -7.93 -0.14
CA ARG A 21 1.22 -7.74 0.20
C ARG A 21 1.47 -6.37 0.86
N ALA A 22 0.83 -5.31 0.36
CA ALA A 22 0.90 -4.00 0.99
C ALA A 22 0.30 -4.02 2.41
N LEU A 23 -0.87 -4.63 2.60
CA LEU A 23 -1.49 -4.77 3.91
C LEU A 23 -0.61 -5.54 4.91
N CYS A 24 -0.03 -6.67 4.50
CA CYS A 24 0.90 -7.43 5.34
C CYS A 24 2.00 -6.53 5.91
N LYS A 25 2.60 -5.70 5.05
CA LYS A 25 3.71 -4.85 5.47
C LYS A 25 3.27 -3.68 6.34
N ALA A 26 2.17 -3.03 5.96
CA ALA A 26 1.68 -1.84 6.63
C ALA A 26 1.09 -2.15 8.01
N LEU A 27 0.39 -3.27 8.14
CA LEU A 27 -0.28 -3.70 9.37
C LEU A 27 0.56 -4.67 10.21
N ASN A 28 1.67 -5.18 9.67
CA ASN A 28 2.52 -6.18 10.31
C ASN A 28 1.76 -7.48 10.63
N ILE A 29 1.05 -7.99 9.63
CA ILE A 29 0.27 -9.24 9.68
C ILE A 29 0.70 -10.17 8.54
N ASP A 30 0.37 -11.46 8.65
CA ASP A 30 0.64 -12.44 7.59
C ASP A 30 -0.31 -12.29 6.38
N TRP A 31 -0.06 -13.08 5.34
CA TRP A 31 -0.79 -12.99 4.07
C TRP A 31 -2.23 -13.46 4.20
N GLU A 32 -2.46 -14.56 4.91
CA GLU A 32 -3.78 -15.14 5.13
C GLU A 32 -4.68 -14.21 5.95
N THR A 33 -4.14 -13.58 7.00
CA THR A 33 -4.86 -12.58 7.81
C THR A 33 -5.21 -11.37 6.95
N ALA A 34 -4.26 -10.82 6.19
CA ALA A 34 -4.52 -9.70 5.30
C ALA A 34 -5.58 -10.03 4.23
N TYR A 35 -5.53 -11.23 3.65
CA TYR A 35 -6.51 -11.73 2.70
C TYR A 35 -7.91 -11.83 3.32
N ALA A 36 -8.01 -12.44 4.50
CA ALA A 36 -9.28 -12.62 5.21
C ALA A 36 -9.89 -11.26 5.61
N GLU A 37 -9.09 -10.32 6.10
CA GLU A 37 -9.57 -8.99 6.50
C GLU A 37 -10.18 -8.22 5.33
N ILE A 38 -9.50 -8.18 4.18
CA ILE A 38 -10.02 -7.43 3.03
C ILE A 38 -11.23 -8.12 2.38
N CYS A 39 -11.27 -9.46 2.40
CA CYS A 39 -12.45 -10.20 1.96
C CYS A 39 -13.65 -9.97 2.88
N LEU A 40 -13.44 -9.94 4.19
CA LEU A 40 -14.48 -9.60 5.16
C LEU A 40 -14.96 -8.17 4.98
N GLN A 41 -14.05 -7.22 4.75
CA GLN A 41 -14.43 -5.83 4.50
C GLN A 41 -15.25 -5.70 3.20
N GLY A 42 -14.86 -6.39 2.13
CA GLY A 42 -15.62 -6.45 0.89
C GLY A 42 -17.01 -7.08 1.09
N PHE A 43 -17.08 -8.18 1.84
CA PHE A 43 -18.35 -8.81 2.22
C PHE A 43 -19.28 -7.84 2.97
N ILE A 44 -18.78 -7.13 3.98
CA ILE A 44 -19.55 -6.13 4.74
C ILE A 44 -20.09 -5.01 3.84
N MET A 45 -19.31 -4.62 2.82
CA MET A 45 -19.65 -3.54 1.89
C MET A 45 -20.45 -4.02 0.67
N HIS A 46 -20.63 -5.33 0.51
CA HIS A 46 -21.11 -5.97 -0.72
C HIS A 46 -20.33 -5.51 -1.97
N ASP A 47 -19.01 -5.38 -1.86
CA ASP A 47 -18.10 -4.94 -2.92
C ASP A 47 -16.88 -5.87 -3.01
N MET A 48 -16.15 -5.79 -4.12
CA MET A 48 -15.00 -6.65 -4.39
C MET A 48 -13.82 -6.31 -3.48
N PRO A 49 -13.08 -7.30 -2.95
CA PRO A 49 -11.88 -7.06 -2.14
C PRO A 49 -10.79 -6.25 -2.87
N SER A 50 -10.81 -6.26 -4.21
CA SER A 50 -9.90 -5.48 -5.05
C SER A 50 -10.32 -4.02 -5.27
N SER A 51 -11.48 -3.60 -4.76
CA SER A 51 -12.00 -2.24 -4.90
C SER A 51 -11.20 -1.24 -4.05
N ASP A 52 -10.90 -0.07 -4.63
CA ASP A 52 -10.27 1.05 -3.91
C ASP A 52 -11.13 1.52 -2.71
N ALA A 53 -12.47 1.38 -2.80
CA ALA A 53 -13.38 1.71 -1.71
C ALA A 53 -13.26 0.76 -0.53
N VAL A 54 -13.16 -0.55 -0.80
CA VAL A 54 -12.97 -1.59 0.22
C VAL A 54 -11.62 -1.45 0.91
N LEU A 55 -10.54 -1.23 0.14
CA LEU A 55 -9.22 -0.95 0.71
C LEU A 55 -9.25 0.30 1.59
N GLY A 56 -9.85 1.39 1.11
CA GLY A 56 -9.95 2.63 1.87
C GLY A 56 -10.72 2.49 3.18
N ALA A 57 -11.82 1.73 3.19
CA ALA A 57 -12.59 1.45 4.39
C ALA A 57 -11.80 0.62 5.41
N LEU A 58 -11.09 -0.42 4.94
CA LEU A 58 -10.23 -1.25 5.79
C LEU A 58 -9.11 -0.41 6.43
N LEU A 59 -8.40 0.37 5.62
CA LEU A 59 -7.31 1.20 6.10
C LEU A 59 -7.76 2.27 7.10
N LYS A 60 -8.93 2.88 6.88
CA LYS A 60 -9.53 3.82 7.83
C LYS A 60 -9.80 3.16 9.20
N ARG A 61 -10.26 1.90 9.23
CA ARG A 61 -10.47 1.14 10.47
C ARG A 61 -9.16 0.88 11.22
N HIS A 62 -8.05 0.75 10.49
CA HIS A 62 -6.69 0.60 11.04
C HIS A 62 -5.99 1.93 11.36
N GLY A 63 -6.73 3.04 11.36
CA GLY A 63 -6.21 4.37 11.73
C GLY A 63 -5.44 5.09 10.62
N PHE A 64 -5.50 4.61 9.38
CA PHE A 64 -4.89 5.32 8.26
C PHE A 64 -5.80 6.44 7.76
N LYS A 65 -5.18 7.55 7.34
CA LYS A 65 -5.84 8.67 6.65
C LYS A 65 -5.41 8.71 5.19
N ARG A 66 -6.37 8.94 4.29
CA ARG A 66 -6.10 9.12 2.86
C ARG A 66 -5.63 10.55 2.61
N ASN A 67 -4.54 10.69 1.86
CA ASN A 67 -3.98 11.96 1.45
C ASN A 67 -3.81 11.97 -0.08
N ILE A 68 -3.97 13.16 -0.65
CA ILE A 68 -3.66 13.43 -2.06
C ILE A 68 -2.29 14.12 -2.08
N LEU A 69 -1.52 13.92 -3.15
CA LEU A 69 -0.29 14.67 -3.32
C LEU A 69 -0.58 16.18 -3.46
N PRO A 70 0.32 17.06 -2.99
CA PRO A 70 0.27 18.47 -3.33
C PRO A 70 0.27 18.66 -4.86
N ASP A 71 -0.29 19.75 -5.37
CA ASP A 71 -0.33 20.13 -6.80
C ASP A 71 1.08 20.49 -7.36
N ILE A 72 2.05 19.61 -7.15
CA ILE A 72 3.41 19.72 -7.66
C ILE A 72 3.57 18.56 -8.65
N CYS A 73 3.33 18.86 -9.93
CA CYS A 73 3.58 17.97 -11.06
C CYS A 73 3.14 16.51 -10.82
N SER A 74 1.82 16.29 -10.87
CA SER A 74 1.17 14.99 -10.66
C SER A 74 1.68 13.86 -11.57
N GLU A 75 2.39 14.18 -12.65
CA GLU A 75 2.96 13.19 -13.58
C GLU A 75 4.41 12.81 -13.29
N CYS A 76 5.11 13.54 -12.41
CA CYS A 76 6.54 13.33 -12.19
C CYS A 76 6.92 12.94 -10.76
N TYR A 77 5.96 12.85 -9.82
CA TYR A 77 6.25 12.46 -8.45
C TYR A 77 6.29 10.93 -8.29
N THR A 78 7.50 10.37 -8.31
CA THR A 78 7.70 8.92 -8.28
C THR A 78 7.61 8.34 -6.88
N VAL A 79 7.44 7.02 -6.80
CA VAL A 79 7.56 6.25 -5.55
C VAL A 79 8.90 6.51 -4.86
N SER A 80 9.99 6.67 -5.63
CA SER A 80 11.30 7.02 -5.06
C SER A 80 11.32 8.43 -4.46
N ASP A 81 10.70 9.41 -5.11
CA ASP A 81 10.63 10.78 -4.61
C ASP A 81 9.78 10.84 -3.34
N PHE A 82 8.68 10.09 -3.30
CA PHE A 82 7.88 9.89 -2.10
C PHE A 82 8.71 9.31 -0.97
N ALA A 83 9.40 8.20 -1.24
CA ALA A 83 10.23 7.52 -0.24
C ALA A 83 11.30 8.45 0.35
N ASN A 84 11.94 9.28 -0.48
CA ASN A 84 12.97 10.23 -0.04
C ASN A 84 12.41 11.40 0.80
N ASN A 85 11.24 11.93 0.43
CA ASN A 85 10.63 13.07 1.13
C ASN A 85 9.88 12.66 2.41
N CYS A 86 9.48 11.39 2.53
CA CYS A 86 8.79 10.84 3.69
C CYS A 86 9.65 9.76 4.39
N PRO A 87 10.73 10.16 5.10
CA PRO A 87 11.68 9.22 5.71
C PRO A 87 11.14 8.38 6.86
N TYR A 88 10.06 8.81 7.51
CA TYR A 88 9.51 8.17 8.70
C TYR A 88 8.02 7.91 8.53
N GLY A 89 7.54 6.82 9.12
CA GLY A 89 6.13 6.43 9.11
C GLY A 89 5.84 5.24 8.20
N THR A 90 4.56 4.86 8.16
CA THR A 90 4.05 3.76 7.33
C THR A 90 3.02 4.27 6.35
N PHE A 91 3.27 4.05 5.06
CA PHE A 91 2.47 4.55 3.96
C PHE A 91 2.06 3.43 3.02
N ILE A 92 0.79 3.41 2.62
CA ILE A 92 0.32 2.59 1.50
C ILE A 92 0.15 3.52 0.31
N ILE A 93 0.85 3.21 -0.77
CA ILE A 93 0.94 4.05 -1.97
C ILE A 93 0.09 3.42 -3.07
N LYS A 94 -0.81 4.21 -3.66
CA LYS A 94 -1.51 3.84 -4.89
C LYS A 94 -0.75 4.38 -6.09
N VAL A 95 -0.48 3.50 -7.04
CA VAL A 95 -0.02 3.84 -8.39
C VAL A 95 -0.99 3.24 -9.41
N SER A 96 -0.76 3.45 -10.71
CA SER A 96 -1.63 2.89 -11.75
C SER A 96 -1.63 1.36 -11.69
N GLY A 97 -2.80 0.76 -11.49
CA GLY A 97 -2.97 -0.71 -11.47
C GLY A 97 -2.27 -1.46 -10.32
N HIS A 98 -1.62 -0.76 -9.38
CA HIS A 98 -0.78 -1.41 -8.36
C HIS A 98 -0.79 -0.67 -7.02
N VAL A 99 -0.49 -1.40 -5.95
CA VAL A 99 -0.45 -0.90 -4.57
C VAL A 99 0.80 -1.46 -3.88
N LEU A 100 1.51 -0.62 -3.14
CA LEU A 100 2.70 -1.01 -2.40
C LEU A 100 2.79 -0.32 -1.05
N THR A 101 3.74 -0.71 -0.21
CA THR A 101 4.02 -0.06 1.08
C THR A 101 5.39 0.59 1.09
N ILE A 102 5.45 1.83 1.59
CA ILE A 102 6.68 2.47 2.03
C ILE A 102 6.66 2.51 3.55
N LYS A 103 7.72 2.01 4.19
CA LYS A 103 7.85 2.08 5.65
C LYS A 103 9.24 2.59 6.01
N ASN A 104 9.29 3.72 6.73
CA ASN A 104 10.51 4.44 7.09
C ASN A 104 11.43 4.64 5.87
N GLY A 105 10.88 5.22 4.80
CA GLY A 105 11.58 5.45 3.54
C GLY A 105 11.94 4.19 2.72
N THR A 106 11.63 2.98 3.19
CA THR A 106 11.96 1.76 2.45
C THR A 106 10.75 1.31 1.64
N ILE A 107 10.95 1.06 0.34
CA ILE A 107 9.93 0.55 -0.58
C ILE A 107 9.86 -0.97 -0.42
N TYR A 108 8.69 -1.51 -0.07
CA TYR A 108 8.44 -2.94 0.05
C TYR A 108 7.46 -3.39 -1.04
N ASP A 109 7.96 -4.21 -1.96
CA ASP A 109 7.19 -4.71 -3.09
C ASP A 109 7.83 -5.97 -3.69
N SER A 110 7.12 -6.68 -4.57
CA SER A 110 7.63 -7.88 -5.25
C SER A 110 8.52 -7.56 -6.46
N TRP A 111 8.61 -6.29 -6.84
CA TRP A 111 9.49 -5.79 -7.90
C TRP A 111 9.88 -4.34 -7.61
N ASN A 112 10.93 -3.84 -8.28
CA ASN A 112 11.39 -2.48 -8.05
C ASN A 112 10.47 -1.44 -8.73
N SER A 113 9.40 -1.06 -8.03
CA SER A 113 8.39 -0.07 -8.44
C SER A 113 8.78 1.38 -8.18
N SER A 114 10.07 1.67 -7.92
CA SER A 114 10.56 3.02 -7.57
C SER A 114 10.24 4.11 -8.60
N LYS A 115 10.07 3.75 -9.87
CA LYS A 115 9.77 4.68 -10.97
C LYS A 115 8.29 4.92 -11.23
N GLU A 116 7.41 4.17 -10.56
CA GLU A 116 5.97 4.35 -10.71
C GLU A 116 5.53 5.71 -10.16
N VAL A 117 4.50 6.29 -10.77
CA VAL A 117 3.96 7.60 -10.40
C VAL A 117 2.92 7.43 -9.30
N VAL A 118 3.10 8.17 -8.21
CA VAL A 118 2.18 8.14 -7.06
C VAL A 118 0.89 8.90 -7.42
N ILE A 119 -0.26 8.25 -7.21
CA ILE A 119 -1.59 8.88 -7.44
C ILE A 119 -2.12 9.46 -6.13
N TYR A 120 -2.15 8.64 -5.09
CA TYR A 120 -2.53 9.04 -3.74
C TYR A 120 -1.91 8.06 -2.74
N TYR A 121 -1.98 8.39 -1.45
CA TYR A 121 -1.45 7.52 -0.41
C TYR A 121 -2.34 7.50 0.83
N TYR A 122 -2.14 6.47 1.64
CA TYR A 122 -2.64 6.39 3.00
C TYR A 122 -1.47 6.48 3.97
N GLN A 123 -1.63 7.21 5.06
CA GLN A 123 -0.63 7.32 6.13
C GLN A 123 -1.26 6.93 7.45
N LYS A 124 -0.55 6.12 8.24
CA LYS A 124 -0.87 5.93 9.65
C LYS A 124 -0.23 7.06 10.45
N GLU A 125 -1.02 7.81 11.20
CA GLU A 125 -0.46 8.76 12.17
C GLU A 125 0.22 7.96 13.27
N ASP A 126 1.48 8.28 13.57
CA ASP A 126 2.14 7.78 14.77
C ASP A 126 1.48 8.46 15.97
N GLU A 127 1.09 7.69 16.99
CA GLU A 127 0.58 8.22 18.28
C GLU A 127 1.65 9.03 19.03
#